data_AF-A0AAJ2P4U2-F1
#
_entry.id   AF-A0AAJ2P4U2-F1
#
_cell.length_a   1.000
_cell.length_b   1.000
_cell.length_c   1.000
_cell.angle_alpha   90.00
_cell.angle_beta   90.00
_cell.angle_gamma   90.00
#
_symmetry.space_group_name_H-M   'P 1'
#
loop_
_entity.id
_entity.type
_entity.pdbx_description
1 polymer ?
#
loop_
_entity_poly.entity_id
_entity_poly.type
_entity_poly.pdbx_seq_one_letter_code
_entity_poly.pdbx_strand_id
1 'polypeptide(L)'
;MIENNDTYLATKFDHFSKWKKERKISLIFSLIILSITISLIARSMIENRSEFVLDKYYFISFTNYFQNFSAFFYLTYQSNLIYGITLFTFVLNATQRKFQVLFIFTVILTIVLIVFWTVLAWNINMTWSVLATTSTVHFFHPIFAIFVLFWYRKQFSVTKLGLGIGVVYSISYYIFCLLLYFFTLRQWVAPEIKTVGTQEIKNMVFFYTGLTIYPFMNFLHPFFYSGSNHSILILLNLLMVFSVVFLPYMISLFYINIFGIKATNWRLFREIKSISNRLKTFFWVPKAKK
;
A
#
# COMPACT_ATOMS: atom_id res chain seq x y z
N MET A 1 -41.48 -3.19 6.20
CA MET A 1 -41.36 -3.56 4.78
C MET A 1 -39.96 -4.09 4.56
N ILE A 2 -39.83 -5.40 4.41
CA ILE A 2 -38.57 -6.04 4.02
C ILE A 2 -38.56 -5.95 2.49
N GLU A 3 -37.83 -4.98 1.93
CA GLU A 3 -37.58 -4.94 0.49
C GLU A 3 -36.89 -6.26 0.10
N ASN A 4 -37.50 -6.97 -0.84
CA ASN A 4 -37.00 -8.24 -1.36
C ASN A 4 -35.68 -7.97 -2.12
N ASN A 5 -34.54 -8.07 -1.43
CA ASN A 5 -33.21 -7.80 -1.99
C ASN A 5 -32.89 -8.62 -3.25
N ASP A 6 -33.60 -9.73 -3.48
CA ASP A 6 -33.52 -10.54 -4.69
C ASP A 6 -33.86 -9.74 -5.97
N THR A 7 -34.62 -8.64 -5.85
CA THR A 7 -34.98 -7.80 -7.00
C THR A 7 -33.97 -6.70 -7.34
N TYR A 8 -33.17 -6.23 -6.39
CA TYR A 8 -32.27 -5.09 -6.65
C TYR A 8 -31.06 -5.47 -7.51
N LEU A 9 -30.43 -6.63 -7.22
CA LEU A 9 -29.32 -7.12 -8.05
C LEU A 9 -29.83 -7.63 -9.40
N ALA A 10 -30.95 -8.37 -9.42
CA ALA A 10 -31.59 -8.83 -10.64
C ALA A 10 -31.87 -7.65 -11.59
N THR A 11 -32.55 -6.60 -11.13
CA THR A 11 -32.83 -5.42 -11.96
C THR A 11 -31.58 -4.69 -12.47
N LYS A 12 -30.45 -4.72 -11.75
CA LYS A 12 -29.18 -4.17 -12.23
C LYS A 12 -28.53 -5.06 -13.30
N PHE A 13 -28.68 -6.37 -13.20
CA PHE A 13 -28.12 -7.36 -14.13
C PHE A 13 -29.05 -7.73 -15.29
N ASP A 14 -30.35 -7.43 -15.22
CA ASP A 14 -31.36 -7.72 -16.26
C ASP A 14 -31.08 -7.02 -17.59
N HIS A 15 -30.13 -6.08 -17.61
CA HIS A 15 -29.63 -5.42 -18.81
C HIS A 15 -28.13 -5.57 -19.02
N PHE A 16 -27.52 -6.62 -18.46
CA PHE A 16 -26.08 -6.87 -18.59
C PHE A 16 -25.65 -6.91 -20.07
N SER A 17 -26.46 -7.50 -20.96
CA SER A 17 -26.21 -7.52 -22.40
C SER A 17 -26.05 -6.12 -23.00
N LYS A 18 -26.78 -5.12 -22.50
CA LYS A 18 -26.77 -3.72 -22.95
C LYS A 18 -25.63 -2.88 -22.34
N TRP A 19 -24.87 -3.42 -21.38
CA TRP A 19 -23.76 -2.68 -20.78
C TRP A 19 -22.63 -2.43 -21.80
N LYS A 20 -21.99 -1.26 -21.67
CA LYS A 20 -20.76 -0.93 -22.40
C LYS A 20 -19.67 -1.99 -22.13
N LYS A 21 -18.84 -2.26 -23.13
CA LYS A 21 -17.79 -3.30 -23.07
C LYS A 21 -16.84 -3.08 -21.89
N GLU A 22 -16.43 -1.83 -21.65
CA GLU A 22 -15.52 -1.46 -20.57
C GLU A 22 -16.13 -1.81 -19.21
N ARG A 23 -17.42 -1.57 -19.03
CA ARG A 23 -18.16 -1.90 -17.80
C ARG A 23 -18.20 -3.39 -17.53
N LYS A 24 -18.41 -4.22 -18.57
CA LYS A 24 -18.38 -5.68 -18.46
C LYS A 24 -17.00 -6.18 -18.09
N ILE A 25 -15.95 -5.69 -18.77
CA ILE A 25 -14.56 -6.07 -18.48
C ILE A 25 -14.16 -5.66 -17.07
N SER A 26 -14.51 -4.45 -16.64
CA SER A 26 -14.26 -3.99 -15.28
C SER A 26 -14.98 -4.81 -14.20
N LEU A 27 -16.18 -5.33 -14.48
CA LEU A 27 -16.84 -6.27 -13.57
C LEU A 27 -15.99 -7.54 -13.40
N ILE A 28 -15.60 -8.15 -14.51
CA ILE A 28 -14.78 -9.38 -14.51
C ILE A 28 -13.46 -9.14 -13.77
N PHE A 29 -12.77 -8.03 -14.07
CA PHE A 29 -11.54 -7.66 -13.38
C PHE A 29 -11.75 -7.47 -11.88
N SER A 30 -12.85 -6.83 -11.45
CA SER A 30 -13.13 -6.68 -10.02
C SER A 30 -13.30 -8.02 -9.30
N LEU A 31 -13.99 -8.97 -9.94
CA LEU A 31 -14.18 -10.32 -9.39
C LEU A 31 -12.86 -11.09 -9.33
N ILE A 32 -12.05 -11.03 -10.39
CA ILE A 32 -10.73 -11.67 -10.43
C ILE A 32 -9.82 -11.11 -9.32
N ILE A 33 -9.72 -9.78 -9.21
CA ILE A 33 -8.90 -9.12 -8.19
C ILE A 33 -9.35 -9.56 -6.79
N LEU A 34 -10.65 -9.55 -6.52
CA LEU A 34 -11.19 -9.95 -5.22
C LEU A 34 -10.93 -11.42 -4.91
N SER A 35 -11.27 -12.32 -5.83
CA SER A 35 -11.10 -13.77 -5.64
C SER A 35 -9.64 -14.12 -5.40
N ILE A 36 -8.71 -13.60 -6.20
CA ILE A 36 -7.28 -13.86 -6.03
C ILE A 36 -6.77 -13.28 -4.72
N THR A 37 -7.11 -12.02 -4.41
CA THR A 37 -6.60 -11.36 -3.20
C THR A 37 -7.11 -12.06 -1.94
N ILE A 38 -8.40 -12.41 -1.87
CA ILE A 38 -8.98 -13.14 -0.74
C ILE A 38 -8.34 -14.53 -0.63
N SER A 39 -8.14 -15.22 -1.75
CA SER A 39 -7.52 -16.56 -1.74
C SER A 39 -6.08 -16.52 -1.24
N LEU A 40 -5.30 -15.51 -1.64
CA LEU A 40 -3.92 -15.33 -1.19
C LEU A 40 -3.84 -14.96 0.29
N ILE A 41 -4.73 -14.07 0.76
CA ILE A 41 -4.84 -13.76 2.19
C ILE A 41 -5.18 -15.03 2.96
N ALA A 42 -6.26 -15.73 2.60
CA ALA A 42 -6.69 -16.94 3.28
C ALA A 42 -5.59 -18.01 3.31
N ARG A 43 -4.92 -18.22 2.18
CA ARG A 43 -3.77 -19.12 2.08
C ARG A 43 -2.63 -18.70 3.01
N SER A 44 -2.28 -17.41 3.04
CA SER A 44 -1.25 -16.86 3.94
C SER A 44 -1.63 -17.07 5.42
N MET A 45 -2.91 -16.88 5.77
CA MET A 45 -3.42 -17.16 7.12
C MET A 45 -3.35 -18.65 7.50
N ILE A 46 -3.59 -19.56 6.55
CA ILE A 46 -3.58 -21.01 6.79
C ILE A 46 -2.14 -21.55 6.88
N GLU A 47 -1.29 -21.16 5.94
CA GLU A 47 0.06 -21.72 5.83
C GLU A 47 1.07 -21.02 6.75
N ASN A 48 0.75 -19.84 7.29
CA ASN A 48 1.60 -19.01 8.16
C ASN A 48 3.06 -18.90 7.68
N ARG A 49 3.25 -18.84 6.35
CA ARG A 49 4.60 -18.82 5.78
C ARG A 49 5.24 -17.46 6.02
N SER A 50 6.49 -17.46 6.48
CA SER A 50 7.35 -16.29 6.40
C SER A 50 7.56 -15.92 4.93
N GLU A 51 6.90 -14.86 4.44
CA GLU A 51 7.02 -14.43 3.05
C GLU A 51 8.38 -13.78 2.74
N PHE A 52 9.09 -13.30 3.78
CA PHE A 52 10.40 -12.69 3.67
C PHE A 52 11.38 -13.33 4.66
N VAL A 53 12.34 -14.10 4.13
CA VAL A 53 13.57 -14.50 4.82
C VAL A 53 14.72 -13.94 3.97
N LEU A 54 15.49 -13.01 4.53
CA LEU A 54 16.68 -12.47 3.87
C LEU A 54 17.90 -13.06 4.55
N ASP A 55 18.61 -13.93 3.84
CA ASP A 55 19.75 -14.68 4.39
C ASP A 55 20.88 -13.78 4.89
N LYS A 56 20.97 -12.54 4.40
CA LYS A 56 22.05 -11.58 4.71
C LYS A 56 21.81 -10.69 5.92
N TYR A 57 20.58 -10.62 6.42
CA TYR A 57 20.24 -9.69 7.49
C TYR A 57 19.35 -10.39 8.50
N TYR A 58 19.79 -10.39 9.75
CA TYR A 58 19.03 -10.83 10.91
C TYR A 58 17.81 -9.93 11.11
N PHE A 59 16.78 -10.11 10.28
CA PHE A 59 15.50 -9.45 10.42
C PHE A 59 14.51 -10.43 11.04
N ILE A 60 13.73 -9.93 12.00
CA ILE A 60 12.62 -10.68 12.52
C ILE A 60 11.50 -10.59 11.50
N SER A 61 11.06 -11.74 11.00
CA SER A 61 9.95 -11.79 10.07
C SER A 61 8.72 -11.20 10.74
N PHE A 62 8.16 -10.13 10.18
CA PHE A 62 6.89 -9.54 10.58
C PHE A 62 5.77 -10.61 10.68
N THR A 63 5.81 -11.60 9.80
CA THR A 63 4.92 -12.76 9.81
C THR A 63 5.03 -13.57 11.10
N ASN A 64 6.19 -13.65 11.75
CA ASN A 64 6.31 -14.37 13.02
C ASN A 64 5.62 -13.65 14.17
N TYR A 65 5.56 -12.31 14.16
CA TYR A 65 4.90 -11.54 15.23
C TYR A 65 3.38 -11.58 15.09
N PHE A 66 2.86 -11.31 13.88
CA PHE A 66 1.41 -11.25 13.64
C PHE A 66 0.80 -12.57 13.17
N GLN A 67 1.64 -13.59 12.95
CA GLN A 67 1.25 -14.94 12.52
C GLN A 67 0.28 -14.87 11.34
N ASN A 68 -0.83 -15.59 11.47
CA ASN A 68 -1.88 -15.73 10.48
C ASN A 68 -2.51 -14.40 10.07
N PHE A 69 -2.39 -13.32 10.87
CA PHE A 69 -2.96 -12.02 10.52
C PHE A 69 -2.02 -11.11 9.73
N SER A 70 -0.76 -11.53 9.53
CA SER A 70 0.26 -10.72 8.87
C SER A 70 -0.15 -10.24 7.46
N ALA A 71 -0.87 -11.08 6.71
CA ALA A 71 -1.38 -10.76 5.37
C ALA A 71 -2.19 -9.45 5.33
N PHE A 72 -2.97 -9.12 6.36
CA PHE A 72 -3.79 -7.91 6.38
C PHE A 72 -2.98 -6.63 6.47
N PHE A 73 -1.73 -6.70 6.93
CA PHE A 73 -0.89 -5.53 7.12
C PHE A 73 -0.10 -5.14 5.88
N TYR A 74 0.00 -6.01 4.87
CA TYR A 74 0.65 -5.65 3.62
C TYR A 74 -0.19 -4.65 2.81
N LEU A 75 0.45 -3.53 2.46
CA LEU A 75 -0.12 -2.49 1.61
C LEU A 75 -0.69 -3.05 0.30
N THR A 76 -0.02 -4.03 -0.30
CA THR A 76 -0.47 -4.69 -1.54
C THR A 76 -1.84 -5.35 -1.39
N TYR A 77 -2.06 -6.13 -0.32
CA TYR A 77 -3.32 -6.82 -0.10
C TYR A 77 -4.44 -5.84 0.29
N GLN A 78 -4.14 -4.85 1.14
CA GLN A 78 -5.11 -3.79 1.50
C GLN A 78 -5.56 -3.00 0.26
N SER A 79 -4.60 -2.55 -0.55
CA SER A 79 -4.90 -1.75 -1.74
C SER A 79 -5.65 -2.55 -2.81
N ASN A 80 -5.30 -3.81 -3.04
CA ASN A 80 -6.02 -4.70 -3.95
C ASN A 80 -7.47 -4.96 -3.49
N LEU A 81 -7.69 -5.23 -2.19
CA LEU A 81 -9.04 -5.43 -1.66
C LEU A 81 -9.89 -4.15 -1.81
N ILE A 82 -9.38 -3.01 -1.36
CA ILE A 82 -10.14 -1.75 -1.40
C ILE A 82 -10.43 -1.37 -2.86
N TYR A 83 -9.45 -1.52 -3.76
CA TYR A 83 -9.64 -1.29 -5.19
C TYR A 83 -10.70 -2.23 -5.78
N GLY A 84 -10.58 -3.54 -5.54
CA GLY A 84 -11.51 -4.55 -6.05
C GLY A 84 -12.95 -4.32 -5.59
N ILE A 85 -13.16 -4.07 -4.29
CA ILE A 85 -14.50 -3.76 -3.72
C ILE A 85 -15.05 -2.47 -4.34
N THR A 86 -14.22 -1.44 -4.44
CA THR A 86 -14.64 -0.16 -5.01
C THR A 86 -14.99 -0.32 -6.49
N LEU A 87 -14.22 -1.08 -7.25
CA LEU A 87 -14.47 -1.31 -8.67
C LEU A 87 -15.76 -2.09 -8.87
N PHE A 88 -15.96 -3.17 -8.11
CA PHE A 88 -17.18 -3.95 -8.13
C PHE A 88 -18.40 -3.05 -7.88
N THR A 89 -18.39 -2.29 -6.79
CA THR A 89 -19.50 -1.40 -6.45
C THR A 89 -19.65 -0.22 -7.41
N PHE A 90 -18.57 0.27 -8.02
CA PHE A 90 -18.59 1.34 -9.03
C PHE A 90 -19.21 0.86 -10.33
N VAL A 91 -18.88 -0.36 -10.75
CA VAL A 91 -19.47 -0.98 -11.94
C VAL A 91 -20.96 -1.22 -11.75
N LEU A 92 -21.45 -1.55 -10.55
CA LEU A 92 -22.89 -1.66 -10.29
C LEU A 92 -23.59 -0.28 -10.28
N ASN A 93 -22.96 0.72 -9.67
CA ASN A 93 -23.47 2.08 -9.60
C ASN A 93 -22.32 3.11 -9.51
N ALA A 94 -22.08 3.81 -10.62
CA ALA A 94 -21.00 4.76 -10.75
C ALA A 94 -21.31 6.07 -10.01
N THR A 95 -20.45 6.46 -9.08
CA THR A 95 -20.56 7.74 -8.36
C THR A 95 -19.21 8.42 -8.29
N GLN A 96 -19.22 9.74 -8.13
CA GLN A 96 -17.98 10.53 -8.03
C GLN A 96 -17.10 10.08 -6.86
N ARG A 97 -17.69 9.74 -5.70
CA ARG A 97 -16.95 9.26 -4.52
C ARG A 97 -16.21 7.95 -4.82
N LYS A 98 -16.87 6.98 -5.44
CA LYS A 98 -16.25 5.71 -5.82
C LYS A 98 -15.14 5.92 -6.85
N PHE A 99 -15.34 6.82 -7.81
CA PHE A 99 -14.28 7.21 -8.74
C PHE A 99 -13.07 7.85 -8.05
N GLN A 100 -13.27 8.71 -7.02
CA GLN A 100 -12.14 9.24 -6.24
C GLN A 100 -11.33 8.11 -5.60
N VAL A 101 -12.02 7.14 -4.99
CA VAL A 101 -11.36 5.99 -4.33
C VAL A 101 -10.62 5.13 -5.36
N LEU A 102 -11.22 4.85 -6.52
CA LEU A 102 -10.53 4.16 -7.62
C LEU A 102 -9.28 4.90 -8.09
N PHE A 103 -9.36 6.21 -8.25
CA PHE A 103 -8.22 7.04 -8.61
C PHE A 103 -7.10 6.93 -7.57
N ILE A 104 -7.42 7.12 -6.28
CA ILE A 104 -6.47 7.02 -5.18
C ILE A 104 -5.79 5.64 -5.16
N PHE A 105 -6.57 4.56 -5.20
CA PHE A 105 -6.00 3.22 -5.11
C PHE A 105 -5.32 2.78 -6.40
N THR A 106 -5.64 3.37 -7.56
CA THR A 106 -4.81 3.21 -8.76
C THR A 106 -3.42 3.81 -8.52
N VAL A 107 -3.35 5.02 -7.95
CA VAL A 107 -2.07 5.66 -7.59
C VAL A 107 -1.27 4.81 -6.60
N ILE A 108 -1.90 4.29 -5.55
CA ILE A 108 -1.24 3.41 -4.57
C ILE A 108 -0.77 2.11 -5.23
N LEU A 109 -1.59 1.48 -6.07
CA LEU A 109 -1.19 0.26 -6.79
C LEU A 109 -0.03 0.51 -7.75
N THR A 110 0.06 1.69 -8.37
CA THR A 110 1.23 2.08 -9.16
C THR A 110 2.49 2.22 -8.30
N ILE A 111 2.37 2.72 -7.07
CA ILE A 111 3.49 2.72 -6.11
C ILE A 111 3.91 1.29 -5.77
N VAL A 112 2.94 0.41 -5.50
CA VAL A 112 3.19 -1.01 -5.23
C VAL A 112 3.93 -1.66 -6.41
N LEU A 113 3.49 -1.41 -7.65
CA LEU A 113 4.16 -1.85 -8.87
C LEU A 113 5.61 -1.37 -8.92
N ILE A 114 5.85 -0.06 -8.77
CA ILE A 114 7.19 0.52 -8.85
C ILE A 114 8.08 -0.05 -7.75
N VAL A 115 7.68 0.05 -6.49
CA VAL A 115 8.49 -0.37 -5.33
C VAL A 115 8.77 -1.87 -5.37
N PHE A 116 7.78 -2.70 -5.72
CA PHE A 116 8.02 -4.13 -5.80
C PHE A 116 9.08 -4.47 -6.85
N TRP A 117 8.91 -4.00 -8.09
CA TRP A 117 9.80 -4.39 -9.19
C TRP A 117 11.15 -3.68 -9.19
N THR A 118 11.28 -2.52 -8.54
CA THR A 118 12.55 -1.78 -8.47
C THR A 118 13.34 -2.06 -7.19
N VAL A 119 12.69 -2.45 -6.10
CA VAL A 119 13.32 -2.59 -4.77
C VAL A 119 13.21 -4.02 -4.25
N LEU A 120 12.00 -4.59 -4.18
CA LEU A 120 11.79 -5.88 -3.51
C LEU A 120 12.18 -7.09 -4.35
N ALA A 121 11.78 -7.14 -5.62
CA ALA A 121 11.92 -8.32 -6.48
C ALA A 121 13.37 -8.81 -6.60
N TRP A 122 14.33 -7.88 -6.57
CA TRP A 122 15.77 -8.17 -6.68
C TRP A 122 16.37 -8.80 -5.42
N ASN A 123 15.61 -8.84 -4.32
CA ASN A 123 16.04 -9.38 -3.03
C ASN A 123 15.27 -10.65 -2.63
N ILE A 124 14.46 -11.21 -3.55
CA ILE A 124 13.65 -12.41 -3.31
C ILE A 124 14.16 -13.53 -4.21
N ASN A 125 14.21 -14.76 -3.67
CA ASN A 125 14.48 -15.94 -4.49
C ASN A 125 13.25 -16.29 -5.36
N MET A 126 13.32 -15.92 -6.65
CA MET A 126 12.22 -16.06 -7.60
C MET A 126 12.09 -17.48 -8.15
N THR A 127 11.39 -18.36 -7.42
CA THR A 127 10.87 -19.59 -8.01
C THR A 127 9.70 -19.29 -8.95
N TRP A 128 9.35 -20.21 -9.86
CA TRP A 128 8.19 -20.04 -10.76
C TRP A 128 6.88 -19.75 -10.01
N SER A 129 6.65 -20.40 -8.87
CA SER A 129 5.46 -20.16 -8.05
C SER A 129 5.46 -18.77 -7.42
N VAL A 130 6.61 -18.31 -6.90
CA VAL A 130 6.76 -16.97 -6.33
C VAL A 130 6.61 -15.91 -7.41
N LEU A 131 7.21 -16.11 -8.58
CA LEU A 131 7.09 -15.19 -9.70
C LEU A 131 5.62 -15.07 -10.16
N ALA A 132 4.89 -16.17 -10.30
CA ALA A 132 3.50 -16.15 -10.72
C ALA A 132 2.60 -15.42 -9.72
N THR A 133 2.73 -15.73 -8.42
CA THR A 133 1.93 -15.10 -7.36
C THR A 133 2.26 -13.62 -7.22
N THR A 134 3.53 -13.26 -7.13
CA THR A 134 3.97 -11.87 -6.99
C THR A 134 3.63 -11.04 -8.23
N SER A 135 3.81 -11.57 -9.44
CA SER A 135 3.40 -10.89 -10.68
C SER A 135 1.90 -10.62 -10.72
N THR A 136 1.08 -11.54 -10.19
CA THR A 136 -0.37 -11.34 -10.15
C THR A 136 -0.75 -10.08 -9.36
N VAL A 137 -0.26 -9.98 -8.13
CA VAL A 137 -0.68 -8.90 -7.20
C VAL A 137 0.14 -7.63 -7.31
N HIS A 138 1.38 -7.70 -7.81
CA HIS A 138 2.29 -6.55 -7.96
C HIS A 138 2.46 -6.08 -9.41
N PHE A 139 2.00 -6.82 -10.42
CA PHE A 139 2.04 -6.40 -11.82
C PHE A 139 0.64 -6.36 -12.44
N PHE A 140 -0.04 -7.50 -12.56
CA PHE A 140 -1.31 -7.57 -13.30
C PHE A 140 -2.42 -6.72 -12.66
N HIS A 141 -2.61 -6.78 -11.34
CA HIS A 141 -3.60 -5.96 -10.65
C HIS A 141 -3.34 -4.44 -10.83
N PRO A 142 -2.14 -3.89 -10.57
CA PRO A 142 -1.83 -2.50 -10.88
C PRO A 142 -2.06 -2.12 -12.35
N ILE A 143 -1.63 -2.95 -13.30
CA ILE A 143 -1.83 -2.68 -14.73
C ILE A 143 -3.32 -2.62 -15.08
N PHE A 144 -4.14 -3.54 -14.56
CA PHE A 144 -5.58 -3.48 -14.73
C PHE A 144 -6.19 -2.23 -14.10
N ALA A 145 -5.71 -1.81 -12.93
CA ALA A 145 -6.17 -0.58 -12.30
C ALA A 145 -5.94 0.65 -13.18
N ILE A 146 -4.77 0.71 -13.84
CA ILE A 146 -4.41 1.76 -14.80
C ILE A 146 -5.34 1.76 -16.01
N PHE A 147 -5.63 0.60 -16.60
CA PHE A 147 -6.56 0.49 -17.73
C PHE A 147 -7.97 0.94 -17.37
N VAL A 148 -8.47 0.51 -16.22
CA VAL A 148 -9.78 0.92 -15.70
C VAL A 148 -9.81 2.44 -15.49
N LEU A 149 -8.79 3.01 -14.85
CA LEU A 149 -8.70 4.46 -14.68
C LEU A 149 -8.75 5.17 -16.03
N PHE A 150 -8.03 4.67 -17.04
CA PHE A 150 -8.06 5.23 -18.39
C PHE A 150 -9.45 5.17 -19.03
N TRP A 151 -10.20 4.08 -18.91
CA TRP A 151 -11.56 3.98 -19.46
C TRP A 151 -12.53 4.96 -18.81
N TYR A 152 -12.41 5.17 -17.50
CA TYR A 152 -13.32 6.00 -16.72
C TYR A 152 -12.86 7.46 -16.55
N ARG A 153 -11.69 7.82 -17.08
CA ARG A 153 -10.99 9.11 -16.88
C ARG A 153 -11.81 10.37 -17.18
N LYS A 154 -12.83 10.27 -18.05
CA LYS A 154 -13.67 11.41 -18.47
C LYS A 154 -15.04 11.47 -17.78
N GLN A 155 -15.40 10.47 -16.99
CA GLN A 155 -16.74 10.39 -16.39
C GLN A 155 -16.91 11.31 -15.18
N PHE A 156 -15.86 11.47 -14.39
CA PHE A 156 -15.88 12.29 -13.18
C PHE A 156 -14.60 13.13 -13.07
N SER A 157 -14.68 14.22 -12.33
CA SER A 157 -13.51 15.03 -12.00
C SER A 157 -12.84 14.53 -10.72
N VAL A 158 -11.51 14.62 -10.65
CA VAL A 158 -10.75 14.42 -9.42
C VAL A 158 -10.82 15.70 -8.59
N THR A 159 -11.19 15.51 -7.32
CA THR A 159 -11.30 16.58 -6.33
C THR A 159 -10.00 16.73 -5.56
N LYS A 160 -9.83 17.86 -4.87
CA LYS A 160 -8.70 18.06 -3.93
C LYS A 160 -8.60 16.92 -2.90
N LEU A 161 -9.74 16.40 -2.47
CA LEU A 161 -9.84 15.28 -1.54
C LEU A 161 -9.32 13.98 -2.16
N GLY A 162 -9.60 13.74 -3.45
CA GLY A 162 -9.03 12.63 -4.22
C GLY A 162 -7.50 12.67 -4.33
N LEU A 163 -6.91 13.87 -4.32
CA LEU A 163 -5.45 14.02 -4.40
C LEU A 163 -4.76 14.01 -3.02
N GLY A 164 -5.41 14.55 -2.00
CA GLY A 164 -4.88 14.58 -0.64
C GLY A 164 -4.97 13.22 0.06
N ILE A 165 -6.03 12.45 -0.16
CA ILE A 165 -6.23 11.18 0.57
C ILE A 165 -5.15 10.16 0.24
N GLY A 166 -4.68 10.07 -1.01
CA GLY A 166 -3.57 9.16 -1.34
C GLY A 166 -2.32 9.46 -0.53
N VAL A 167 -1.98 10.74 -0.37
CA VAL A 167 -0.86 11.18 0.48
C VAL A 167 -1.13 10.86 1.95
N VAL A 168 -2.32 11.16 2.46
CA VAL A 168 -2.70 10.87 3.86
C VAL A 168 -2.64 9.37 4.16
N TYR A 169 -3.12 8.53 3.24
CA TYR A 169 -3.08 7.08 3.37
C TYR A 169 -1.64 6.56 3.43
N SER A 170 -0.77 7.01 2.52
CA SER A 170 0.65 6.65 2.52
C SER A 170 1.36 7.10 3.81
N ILE A 171 1.11 8.34 4.27
CA ILE A 171 1.67 8.84 5.54
C ILE A 171 1.17 8.01 6.72
N SER A 172 -0.12 7.68 6.78
CA SER A 172 -0.70 6.89 7.86
C SER A 172 -0.09 5.49 7.92
N TYR A 173 0.06 4.85 6.76
CA TYR A 173 0.71 3.54 6.65
C TYR A 173 2.19 3.60 7.06
N TYR A 174 2.91 4.65 6.67
CA TYR A 174 4.29 4.87 7.07
C TYR A 174 4.43 5.08 8.59
N ILE A 175 3.59 5.94 9.18
CA ILE A 175 3.56 6.16 10.64
C ILE A 175 3.27 4.85 11.37
N PHE A 176 2.33 4.05 10.88
CA PHE A 176 2.06 2.72 11.44
C PHE A 176 3.32 1.84 11.44
N CYS A 177 4.06 1.79 10.33
CA CYS A 177 5.29 1.00 10.23
C CYS A 177 6.42 1.56 11.11
N LEU A 178 6.52 2.88 11.23
CA LEU A 178 7.46 3.57 12.11
C LEU A 178 7.21 3.22 13.58
N LEU A 179 5.95 3.34 14.02
CA LEU A 179 5.55 3.00 15.39
C LEU A 179 5.76 1.53 15.68
N LEU A 180 5.38 0.65 14.74
CA LEU A 180 5.61 -0.79 14.86
C LEU A 180 7.10 -1.09 15.07
N TYR A 181 7.97 -0.47 14.27
CA TYR A 181 9.41 -0.64 14.40
C TYR A 181 9.91 -0.21 15.79
N PHE A 182 9.60 1.02 16.21
CA PHE A 182 10.10 1.55 17.48
C PHE A 182 9.56 0.80 18.69
N PHE A 183 8.29 0.41 18.68
CA PHE A 183 7.70 -0.34 19.81
C PHE A 183 8.17 -1.78 19.90
N THR A 184 8.82 -2.32 18.88
CA THR A 184 9.33 -3.70 18.87
C THR A 184 10.85 -3.81 18.92
N LEU A 185 11.55 -2.68 19.06
CA LEU A 185 12.99 -2.65 19.26
C LEU A 185 13.42 -3.47 20.46
N ARG A 186 14.43 -4.34 20.27
CA ARG A 186 15.08 -5.16 21.30
C ARG A 186 14.15 -6.11 22.07
N GLN A 187 12.95 -6.39 21.57
CA GLN A 187 11.99 -7.28 22.22
C GLN A 187 12.29 -8.78 22.02
N TRP A 188 13.33 -9.11 21.27
CA TRP A 188 13.50 -10.46 20.74
C TRP A 188 14.89 -11.02 20.93
N VAL A 189 14.92 -12.29 21.31
CA VAL A 189 16.11 -13.09 21.54
C VAL A 189 16.00 -14.34 20.68
N ALA A 190 16.99 -14.63 19.84
CA ALA A 190 17.11 -15.93 19.19
C ALA A 190 18.34 -16.68 19.68
N PRO A 191 18.28 -18.02 19.68
CA PRO A 191 19.48 -18.82 19.80
C PRO A 191 20.32 -18.64 18.53
N GLU A 192 21.49 -18.03 18.65
CA GLU A 192 22.56 -18.09 17.68
C GLU A 192 23.28 -19.43 17.86
N ILE A 193 23.21 -20.29 16.83
CA ILE A 193 23.95 -21.53 16.79
C ILE A 193 25.22 -21.27 15.99
N LYS A 194 26.37 -21.18 16.67
CA LYS A 194 27.68 -21.10 16.02
C LYS A 194 28.33 -22.47 16.07
N THR A 195 28.66 -23.00 14.90
CA THR A 195 29.49 -24.21 14.78
C THR A 195 30.96 -23.80 14.78
N VAL A 196 31.68 -24.12 15.85
CA VAL A 196 33.13 -23.87 15.95
C VAL A 196 33.81 -25.23 16.05
N GLY A 197 34.40 -25.68 14.93
CA GLY A 197 34.91 -27.06 14.82
C GLY A 197 33.77 -28.08 14.83
N THR A 198 33.81 -29.04 15.75
CA THR A 198 32.78 -30.09 15.93
C THR A 198 31.75 -29.76 17.02
N GLN A 199 31.84 -28.61 17.67
CA GLN A 199 30.94 -28.21 18.76
C GLN A 199 29.93 -27.17 18.28
N GLU A 200 28.65 -27.40 18.61
CA GLU A 200 27.57 -26.42 18.48
C GLU A 200 27.51 -25.56 19.75
N ILE A 201 27.84 -24.28 19.64
CA ILE A 201 27.68 -23.30 20.72
C ILE A 201 26.34 -22.60 20.51
N LYS A 202 25.42 -22.76 21.46
CA LYS A 202 24.12 -22.07 21.49
C LYS A 202 24.24 -20.82 22.37
N ASN A 203 24.37 -19.66 21.73
CA ASN A 203 24.32 -18.36 22.41
C ASN A 203 22.93 -17.74 22.25
N MET A 204 22.49 -16.93 23.20
CA MET A 204 21.29 -16.11 23.03
C MET A 204 21.71 -14.73 22.49
N VAL A 205 21.28 -14.39 21.28
CA VAL A 205 21.57 -13.09 20.65
C VAL A 205 20.31 -12.25 20.62
N PHE A 206 20.43 -11.02 21.10
CA PHE A 206 19.38 -10.01 20.99
C PHE A 206 19.35 -9.44 19.57
N PHE A 207 18.17 -9.41 18.96
CA PHE A 207 17.98 -8.62 17.75
C PHE A 207 17.88 -7.15 18.15
N TYR A 208 18.84 -6.36 17.68
CA TYR A 208 18.88 -4.91 17.94
C TYR A 208 17.96 -4.11 17.00
N THR A 209 17.23 -4.77 16.11
CA THR A 209 16.33 -4.14 15.12
C THR A 209 14.87 -4.25 15.54
N GLY A 210 14.03 -3.29 15.15
CA GLY A 210 12.58 -3.39 15.25
C GLY A 210 11.98 -4.21 14.11
N LEU A 211 10.70 -4.58 14.23
CA LEU A 211 9.94 -5.25 13.20
C LEU A 211 9.67 -4.33 12.01
N THR A 212 9.78 -4.88 10.80
CA THR A 212 9.39 -4.20 9.57
C THR A 212 8.50 -5.09 8.73
N ILE A 213 7.40 -4.53 8.22
CA ILE A 213 6.54 -5.23 7.24
C ILE A 213 7.29 -5.44 5.93
N TYR A 214 8.01 -4.40 5.51
CA TYR A 214 8.86 -4.43 4.33
C TYR A 214 10.32 -4.26 4.74
N PRO A 215 11.21 -5.19 4.38
CA PRO A 215 12.62 -5.11 4.76
C PRO A 215 13.33 -3.82 4.34
N PHE A 216 12.97 -3.21 3.19
CA PHE A 216 13.55 -1.94 2.74
C PHE A 216 13.21 -0.75 3.65
N MET A 217 12.21 -0.88 4.52
CA MET A 217 11.82 0.14 5.49
C MET A 217 12.47 -0.06 6.86
N ASN A 218 13.59 -0.80 6.93
CA ASN A 218 14.38 -0.87 8.15
C ASN A 218 15.14 0.44 8.37
N PHE A 219 14.86 1.14 9.47
CA PHE A 219 15.48 2.43 9.74
C PHE A 219 16.99 2.35 10.00
N LEU A 220 17.49 1.19 10.43
CA LEU A 220 18.93 0.92 10.57
C LEU A 220 19.58 0.45 9.27
N HIS A 221 18.80 -0.15 8.36
CA HIS A 221 19.26 -0.66 7.07
C HIS A 221 18.32 -0.23 5.93
N PRO A 222 18.13 1.09 5.70
CA PRO A 222 17.15 1.59 4.75
C PRO A 222 17.52 1.14 3.33
N PHE A 223 16.53 0.71 2.55
CA PHE A 223 16.75 0.19 1.19
C PHE A 223 17.83 -0.92 1.13
N PHE A 224 17.91 -1.76 2.16
CA PHE A 224 18.91 -2.84 2.27
C PHE A 224 20.37 -2.37 2.37
N TYR A 225 20.61 -1.12 2.81
CA TYR A 225 21.94 -0.60 2.99
C TYR A 225 22.67 -1.29 4.18
N SER A 226 23.80 -1.93 3.91
CA SER A 226 24.66 -2.62 4.90
C SER A 226 25.89 -1.83 5.33
N GLY A 227 26.15 -0.66 4.73
CA GLY A 227 27.35 0.11 5.05
C GLY A 227 27.29 0.80 6.41
N SER A 228 28.45 1.19 6.93
CA SER A 228 28.59 1.86 8.23
C SER A 228 28.56 3.40 8.14
N ASN A 229 28.34 3.97 6.95
CA ASN A 229 28.35 5.42 6.76
C ASN A 229 27.02 6.03 7.24
N HIS A 230 27.08 6.71 8.40
CA HIS A 230 25.95 7.36 9.05
C HIS A 230 25.27 8.42 8.15
N SER A 231 26.04 9.16 7.36
CA SER A 231 25.49 10.18 6.45
C SER A 231 24.61 9.56 5.37
N ILE A 232 25.03 8.41 4.81
CA ILE A 232 24.23 7.66 3.83
C ILE A 232 22.97 7.11 4.50
N LEU A 233 23.07 6.56 5.70
CA LEU A 233 21.92 6.06 6.46
C LEU A 233 20.88 7.15 6.71
N ILE A 234 21.30 8.35 7.12
CA ILE A 234 20.40 9.49 7.33
C ILE A 234 19.76 9.92 6.01
N LEU A 235 20.54 10.03 4.93
CA LEU A 235 20.04 10.43 3.62
C LEU A 235 18.98 9.46 3.08
N LEU A 236 19.21 8.16 3.19
CA LEU A 236 18.28 7.13 2.73
C LEU A 236 16.98 7.13 3.54
N ASN A 237 17.04 7.36 4.85
CA ASN A 237 15.83 7.51 5.68
C ASN A 237 15.04 8.77 5.30
N LEU A 238 15.72 9.90 5.07
CA LEU A 238 15.06 11.12 4.58
C LEU A 238 14.40 10.88 3.22
N LEU A 239 15.08 10.19 2.29
CA LEU A 239 14.51 9.82 1.00
C LEU A 239 13.26 8.95 1.16
N MET A 240 13.24 8.03 2.12
CA MET A 240 12.06 7.22 2.44
C MET A 240 10.90 8.11 2.89
N VAL A 241 11.11 9.00 3.85
CA VAL A 241 10.08 9.96 4.34
C VAL A 241 9.55 10.82 3.20
N PHE A 242 10.45 11.37 2.37
CA PHE A 242 10.05 12.19 1.24
C PHE A 242 9.25 11.41 0.21
N SER A 243 9.65 10.16 -0.11
CA SER A 243 8.94 9.35 -1.10
C SER A 243 7.49 9.04 -0.69
N VAL A 244 7.22 8.84 0.61
CA VAL A 244 5.87 8.61 1.14
C VAL A 244 4.91 9.77 0.81
N VAL A 245 5.41 11.01 0.77
CA VAL A 245 4.60 12.20 0.48
C VAL A 245 4.59 12.51 -1.02
N PHE A 246 5.78 12.57 -1.62
CA PHE A 246 5.96 13.06 -2.98
C PHE A 246 5.51 12.04 -4.03
N LEU A 247 5.77 10.75 -3.84
CA LEU A 247 5.45 9.73 -4.84
C LEU A 247 3.95 9.65 -5.17
N PRO A 248 3.01 9.53 -4.19
CA PRO A 248 1.57 9.51 -4.51
C PRO A 248 1.12 10.83 -5.13
N TYR A 249 1.67 11.97 -4.71
CA TYR A 249 1.35 13.26 -5.30
C TYR A 249 1.80 13.35 -6.78
N MET A 250 3.05 12.98 -7.07
CA MET A 250 3.62 13.03 -8.41
C MET A 250 2.93 12.06 -9.36
N ILE A 251 2.63 10.84 -8.92
CA ILE A 251 1.88 9.85 -9.72
C ILE A 251 0.44 10.33 -9.98
N SER A 252 -0.19 10.98 -9.00
CA SER A 252 -1.51 11.58 -9.20
C SER A 252 -1.50 12.66 -10.27
N LEU A 253 -0.51 13.56 -10.24
CA LEU A 253 -0.34 14.59 -11.26
C LEU A 253 -0.02 13.98 -12.63
N PHE A 254 0.82 12.95 -12.66
CA PHE A 254 1.13 12.20 -13.86
C PHE A 254 -0.15 11.66 -14.51
N TYR A 255 -1.01 10.96 -13.77
CA TYR A 255 -2.27 10.47 -14.34
C TYR A 255 -3.23 11.58 -14.74
N ILE A 256 -3.35 12.65 -13.96
CA ILE A 256 -4.19 13.79 -14.35
C ILE A 256 -3.75 14.35 -15.70
N ASN A 257 -2.44 14.55 -15.88
CA ASN A 257 -1.89 15.17 -17.08
C ASN A 257 -1.95 14.20 -18.28
N ILE A 258 -1.45 12.99 -18.13
CA ILE A 258 -1.33 12.01 -19.23
C ILE A 258 -2.70 11.49 -19.67
N PHE A 259 -3.61 11.23 -18.74
CA PHE A 259 -4.96 10.77 -19.08
C PHE A 259 -5.92 11.94 -19.36
N GLY A 260 -5.50 13.18 -19.08
CA GLY A 260 -6.33 14.37 -19.19
C GLY A 260 -7.56 14.29 -18.29
N ILE A 261 -7.43 13.78 -17.06
CA ILE A 261 -8.53 13.69 -16.11
C ILE A 261 -8.90 15.12 -15.69
N LYS A 262 -10.20 15.46 -15.69
CA LYS A 262 -10.64 16.77 -15.20
C LYS A 262 -10.31 16.87 -13.71
N ALA A 263 -9.51 17.85 -13.30
CA ALA A 263 -9.18 18.08 -11.89
C ALA A 263 -9.72 19.43 -11.44
N THR A 264 -10.25 19.51 -10.22
CA THR A 264 -10.54 20.81 -9.61
C THR A 264 -9.23 21.49 -9.26
N ASN A 265 -9.12 22.79 -9.55
CA ASN A 265 -7.89 23.57 -9.43
C ASN A 265 -7.30 23.43 -8.01
N TRP A 266 -6.22 22.67 -7.88
CA TRP A 266 -5.55 22.40 -6.61
C TRP A 266 -4.23 23.15 -6.57
N ARG A 267 -4.06 24.00 -5.55
CA ARG A 267 -2.78 24.66 -5.25
C ARG A 267 -2.31 24.15 -3.90
N LEU A 268 -1.52 23.07 -3.88
CA LEU A 268 -1.00 22.41 -2.68
C LEU A 268 -0.43 23.42 -1.66
N PHE A 269 0.42 24.35 -2.13
CA PHE A 269 1.02 25.40 -1.30
C PHE A 269 -0.01 26.33 -0.63
N ARG A 270 -1.15 26.58 -1.28
CA ARG A 270 -2.21 27.42 -0.71
C ARG A 270 -2.91 26.70 0.46
N GLU A 271 -3.13 25.40 0.34
CA GLU A 271 -3.73 24.59 1.39
C GLU A 271 -2.77 24.36 2.57
N ILE A 272 -1.49 24.08 2.31
CA ILE A 272 -0.46 23.99 3.35
C ILE A 272 -0.37 25.31 4.13
N LYS A 273 -0.38 26.45 3.44
CA LYS A 273 -0.41 27.78 4.08
C LYS A 273 -1.69 27.99 4.90
N SER A 274 -2.84 27.56 4.40
CA SER A 274 -4.13 27.63 5.11
C SER A 274 -4.13 26.78 6.38
N ILE A 275 -3.67 25.53 6.31
CA ILE A 275 -3.56 24.63 7.46
C ILE A 275 -2.55 25.17 8.47
N SER A 276 -1.38 25.63 8.01
CA SER A 276 -0.38 26.26 8.88
C SER A 276 -0.95 27.47 9.62
N ASN A 277 -1.72 28.32 8.94
CA ASN A 277 -2.39 29.46 9.57
C ASN A 277 -3.44 29.03 10.60
N ARG A 278 -4.25 27.99 10.29
CA ARG A 278 -5.23 27.43 11.23
C ARG A 278 -4.58 26.83 12.47
N LEU A 279 -3.47 26.11 12.30
CA LEU A 279 -2.68 25.57 13.41
C LEU A 279 -2.09 26.69 14.26
N LYS A 280 -1.54 27.74 13.63
CA LYS A 280 -1.07 28.93 14.36
C LYS A 280 -2.19 29.55 15.19
N THR A 281 -3.39 29.73 14.64
CA THR A 281 -4.53 30.29 15.39
C THR A 281 -5.06 29.36 16.49
N PHE A 282 -4.90 28.04 16.35
CA PHE A 282 -5.32 27.06 17.35
C PHE A 282 -4.35 26.98 18.53
N PHE A 283 -3.03 27.03 18.26
CA PHE A 283 -2.00 26.94 19.30
C PHE A 283 -1.64 28.30 19.91
N TRP A 284 -1.96 29.42 19.26
CA TRP A 284 -1.80 30.75 19.86
C TRP A 284 -3.12 31.23 20.45
N VAL A 285 -3.28 31.02 21.76
CA VAL A 285 -4.25 31.77 22.57
C VAL A 285 -3.80 33.23 22.54
N PRO A 286 -4.60 34.18 22.03
CA PRO A 286 -4.23 35.59 22.08
C PRO A 286 -4.02 35.99 23.54
N LYS A 287 -2.85 36.57 23.86
CA LYS A 287 -2.59 37.15 25.18
C LYS A 287 -3.73 38.12 25.50
N ALA A 288 -4.36 37.95 26.67
CA ALA A 288 -5.38 38.85 27.16
C ALA A 288 -4.84 40.30 27.10
N LYS A 289 -5.57 41.19 26.43
CA LYS A 289 -5.25 42.62 26.42
C LYS A 289 -5.34 43.11 27.87
N LYS A 290 -4.23 43.62 28.39
CA LYS A 290 -4.20 44.39 29.65
C LYS A 290 -4.77 45.77 29.41
#